data_AF-A0A948XKY9-F1
#
_entry.id   AF-A0A948XKY9-F1
#
_cell.length_a   1.000
_cell.length_b   1.000
_cell.length_c   1.000
_cell.angle_alpha   90.00
_cell.angle_beta   90.00
_cell.angle_gamma   90.00
#
_symmetry.space_group_name_H-M   'P 1'
#
loop_
_entity.id
_entity.type
_entity.pdbx_description
1 polymer ?
#
loop_
_entity_poly.entity_id
_entity_poly.type
_entity_poly.pdbx_seq_one_letter_code
_entity_poly.pdbx_strand_id
1 'polypeptide(L)'
;KRPEMGKISSVYSDLIILTAEDPRSESIEEIISEIERGVDPMFNKKYLLKIPDRKKAIFQGIELAGKGDIVLITGKGHESSMNYGKGEVPWSEHETVKEALKKKLNSSKK
;
A
#
# COMPACT_ATOMS: atom_id res chain seq x y z
N LYS A 1 0.08 15.47 -8.55
CA LYS A 1 0.28 14.01 -8.40
C LYS A 1 -0.55 13.35 -7.30
N ARG A 2 -0.43 13.70 -6.00
CA ARG A 2 -1.07 12.94 -4.91
C ARG A 2 -2.61 12.81 -5.06
N PRO A 3 -3.38 13.88 -5.28
CA PRO A 3 -4.81 13.73 -5.56
C PRO A 3 -5.11 12.93 -6.85
N GLU A 4 -4.33 13.11 -7.91
CA GLU A 4 -4.52 12.36 -9.17
C GLU A 4 -4.30 10.85 -8.98
N MET A 5 -3.34 10.46 -8.12
CA MET A 5 -3.12 9.06 -7.75
C MET A 5 -4.35 8.48 -7.07
N GLY A 6 -4.93 9.18 -6.08
CA GLY A 6 -6.16 8.75 -5.41
C GLY A 6 -7.32 8.59 -6.39
N LYS A 7 -7.47 9.54 -7.31
CA LYS A 7 -8.50 9.50 -8.36
C LYS A 7 -8.34 8.26 -9.24
N ILE A 8 -7.16 8.06 -9.81
CA ILE A 8 -6.91 6.93 -10.73
C ILE A 8 -7.08 5.59 -9.99
N SER A 9 -6.54 5.46 -8.77
CA SER A 9 -6.72 4.24 -7.97
C SER A 9 -8.21 3.93 -7.74
N SER A 10 -9.03 4.93 -7.44
CA SER A 10 -10.47 4.74 -7.22
C SER A 10 -11.29 4.42 -8.46
N VAL A 11 -10.76 4.68 -9.65
CA VAL A 11 -11.42 4.34 -10.92
C VAL A 11 -11.13 2.89 -11.33
N TYR A 12 -9.94 2.37 -11.02
CA TYR A 12 -9.44 1.10 -11.58
C TYR A 12 -9.23 -0.01 -10.55
N SER A 13 -9.51 0.22 -9.27
CA SER A 13 -9.32 -0.78 -8.21
C SER A 13 -10.60 -0.98 -7.43
N ASP A 14 -10.90 -2.21 -7.04
CA ASP A 14 -12.04 -2.52 -6.16
C ASP A 14 -11.71 -2.21 -4.68
N LEU A 15 -10.43 -2.27 -4.33
CA LEU A 15 -9.91 -2.01 -3.00
C LEU A 15 -8.62 -1.19 -3.08
N ILE A 16 -8.50 -0.18 -2.22
CA ILE A 16 -7.33 0.71 -2.15
C ILE A 16 -6.75 0.65 -0.74
N ILE A 17 -5.43 0.50 -0.64
CA ILE A 17 -4.69 0.65 0.63
C ILE A 17 -3.68 1.79 0.48
N LEU A 18 -3.94 2.90 1.15
CA LEU A 18 -3.01 4.02 1.22
C LEU A 18 -1.98 3.77 2.32
N THR A 19 -0.70 3.91 1.99
CA THR A 19 0.42 3.60 2.88
C THR A 19 1.65 4.47 2.61
N ALA A 20 2.67 4.40 3.46
CA ALA A 20 3.92 5.11 3.27
C ALA A 20 4.77 4.52 2.13
N GLU A 21 5.60 5.36 1.51
CA GLU A 21 6.63 5.00 0.55
C GLU A 21 7.96 5.59 1.04
N ASP A 22 8.22 6.85 0.71
CA ASP A 22 9.34 7.65 1.24
C ASP A 22 8.81 8.97 1.79
N PRO A 23 8.25 8.99 3.02
CA PRO A 23 7.71 10.22 3.59
C PRO A 23 8.78 11.30 3.81
N ARG A 24 10.07 10.91 3.87
CA ARG A 24 11.18 11.83 4.14
C ARG A 24 10.84 12.67 5.38
N SER A 25 10.79 13.99 5.25
CA SER A 25 10.46 14.92 6.33
C SER A 25 8.98 15.25 6.45
N GLU A 26 8.12 14.77 5.54
CA GLU A 26 6.68 15.06 5.53
C GLU A 26 5.91 14.08 6.44
N SER A 27 4.75 14.49 6.95
CA SER A 27 3.86 13.59 7.71
C SER A 27 3.22 12.57 6.77
N ILE A 28 3.28 11.30 7.16
CA ILE A 28 2.62 10.21 6.41
C ILE A 28 1.12 10.43 6.35
N GLU A 29 0.52 10.90 7.43
CA GLU A 29 -0.92 11.17 7.56
C GLU A 29 -1.35 12.30 6.62
N GLU A 30 -0.54 13.35 6.49
CA GLU A 30 -0.78 14.44 5.54
C GLU A 30 -0.72 13.94 4.09
N ILE A 31 0.31 13.17 3.74
CA ILE A 31 0.45 12.57 2.40
C ILE A 31 -0.76 11.69 2.08
N ILE A 32 -1.15 10.81 3.02
CA ILE A 32 -2.32 9.94 2.86
C ILE A 32 -3.59 10.77 2.69
N SER A 33 -3.76 11.84 3.48
CA SER A 33 -4.91 12.74 3.35
C SER A 33 -4.97 13.42 1.98
N GLU A 34 -3.83 13.85 1.45
CA GLU A 34 -3.78 14.45 0.11
C GLU A 34 -4.14 13.48 -1.00
N ILE A 35 -3.72 12.20 -0.88
CA ILE A 35 -4.12 11.16 -1.83
C ILE A 35 -5.62 10.85 -1.68
N GLU A 36 -6.10 10.70 -0.45
CA GLU A 36 -7.51 10.43 -0.15
C GLU A 36 -8.45 11.51 -0.69
N ARG A 37 -8.05 12.79 -0.68
CA ARG A 37 -8.85 13.89 -1.26
C ARG A 37 -9.13 13.73 -2.75
N GLY A 38 -8.30 12.97 -3.46
CA GLY A 38 -8.48 12.70 -4.88
C GLY A 38 -9.35 11.49 -5.20
N VAL A 39 -9.62 10.62 -4.22
CA VAL A 39 -10.47 9.43 -4.38
C VAL A 39 -11.86 9.86 -4.83
N ASP A 40 -12.40 9.17 -5.85
CA ASP A 40 -13.71 9.44 -6.41
C ASP A 40 -14.77 9.41 -5.29
N PRO A 41 -15.65 10.43 -5.18
CA PRO A 41 -16.70 10.45 -4.15
C PRO A 41 -17.65 9.25 -4.18
N MET A 42 -17.79 8.59 -5.34
CA MET A 42 -18.60 7.38 -5.51
C MET A 42 -17.87 6.09 -5.10
N PHE A 43 -16.55 6.16 -4.87
CA PHE A 43 -15.79 5.01 -4.39
C PHE A 43 -16.28 4.59 -3.00
N ASN A 44 -16.52 3.30 -2.82
CA ASN A 44 -17.03 2.79 -1.56
C ASN A 44 -15.92 2.85 -0.50
N LYS A 45 -16.05 3.82 0.43
CA LYS A 45 -15.08 4.06 1.51
C LYS A 45 -14.83 2.84 2.42
N LYS A 46 -15.71 1.83 2.44
CA LYS A 46 -15.44 0.56 3.15
C LYS A 46 -14.25 -0.21 2.57
N TYR A 47 -13.93 0.01 1.30
CA TYR A 47 -12.78 -0.59 0.60
C TYR A 47 -11.61 0.39 0.43
N LEU A 48 -11.64 1.53 1.12
CA LEU A 48 -10.51 2.45 1.23
C LEU A 48 -9.85 2.28 2.61
N LEU A 49 -8.71 1.60 2.65
CA LEU A 49 -7.94 1.38 3.86
C LEU A 49 -6.77 2.37 3.93
N LYS A 50 -6.47 2.84 5.13
CA LYS A 50 -5.33 3.73 5.42
C LYS A 50 -4.43 3.05 6.45
N ILE A 51 -3.29 2.55 5.99
CA ILE A 51 -2.36 1.77 6.81
C ILE A 51 -0.97 2.41 6.63
N PRO A 52 -0.55 3.34 7.51
CA PRO A 52 0.71 4.07 7.36
C PRO A 52 1.95 3.19 7.23
N ASP A 53 1.99 2.06 7.92
CA ASP A 53 3.07 1.08 7.85
C ASP A 53 3.02 0.26 6.55
N ARG A 54 4.00 0.46 5.66
CA ARG A 54 4.07 -0.19 4.34
C ARG A 54 4.09 -1.72 4.43
N LYS A 55 4.78 -2.28 5.42
CA LYS A 55 4.83 -3.73 5.62
C LYS A 55 3.44 -4.24 5.99
N LYS A 56 2.76 -3.60 6.94
CA LYS A 56 1.40 -3.99 7.34
C LYS A 56 0.40 -3.83 6.20
N ALA A 57 0.51 -2.77 5.39
CA ALA A 57 -0.34 -2.54 4.24
C ALA A 57 -0.21 -3.66 3.19
N ILE A 58 1.03 -4.05 2.85
CA ILE A 58 1.30 -5.15 1.91
C ILE A 58 0.76 -6.48 2.45
N PHE A 59 0.99 -6.76 3.75
CA PHE A 59 0.45 -7.96 4.39
C PHE A 59 -1.08 -7.99 4.34
N GLN A 60 -1.73 -6.88 4.66
CA GLN A 60 -3.19 -6.77 4.61
C GLN A 60 -3.74 -6.97 3.20
N GLY A 61 -3.14 -6.35 2.19
CA GLY A 61 -3.57 -6.49 0.79
C GLY A 61 -3.46 -7.94 0.31
N ILE A 62 -2.33 -8.60 0.60
CA ILE A 62 -2.13 -10.01 0.26
C ILE A 62 -3.08 -10.91 1.05
N GLU A 63 -3.34 -10.63 2.33
CA GLU A 63 -4.26 -11.40 3.16
C GLU A 63 -5.71 -11.34 2.63
N LEU A 64 -6.16 -10.16 2.21
CA LEU A 64 -7.51 -9.95 1.67
C LEU A 64 -7.72 -10.60 0.29
N ALA A 65 -6.68 -10.70 -0.54
CA ALA A 65 -6.82 -11.18 -1.92
C ALA A 65 -7.29 -12.64 -2.04
N GLY A 66 -8.37 -12.89 -2.76
CA GLY A 66 -8.87 -14.22 -3.07
C GLY A 66 -8.11 -14.91 -4.21
N LYS A 67 -8.54 -16.13 -4.53
CA LYS A 67 -8.09 -16.82 -5.74
C LYS A 67 -8.63 -16.08 -6.97
N GLY A 68 -7.74 -15.64 -7.85
CA GLY A 68 -8.10 -14.90 -9.07
C GLY A 68 -7.95 -13.39 -8.95
N ASP A 69 -7.77 -12.87 -7.73
CA ASP A 69 -7.54 -11.44 -7.51
C ASP A 69 -6.10 -11.05 -7.89
N ILE A 70 -5.94 -9.78 -8.28
CA ILE A 70 -4.64 -9.18 -8.55
C ILE A 70 -4.35 -8.14 -7.47
N VAL A 71 -3.19 -8.26 -6.84
CA VAL A 71 -2.66 -7.23 -5.93
C VAL A 71 -1.56 -6.46 -6.66
N LEU A 72 -1.82 -5.19 -6.96
CA LEU A 72 -0.84 -4.28 -7.53
C LEU A 72 -0.25 -3.40 -6.43
N ILE A 73 1.08 -3.44 -6.27
CA ILE A 73 1.82 -2.58 -5.34
C ILE A 73 2.63 -1.60 -6.20
N THR A 74 2.50 -0.31 -5.91
CA THR A 74 3.15 0.77 -6.68
C THR A 74 4.06 1.60 -5.80
N GLY A 75 5.08 2.22 -6.39
CA GLY A 75 5.98 3.14 -5.71
C GLY A 75 7.43 2.70 -5.74
N LYS A 76 7.77 1.63 -5.00
CA LYS A 76 9.16 1.22 -4.75
C LYS A 76 9.73 0.24 -5.77
N GLY A 77 9.02 -0.84 -6.11
CA GLY A 77 9.50 -1.83 -7.08
C GLY A 77 10.90 -2.38 -6.75
N HIS A 78 11.90 -2.00 -7.55
CA HIS A 78 13.29 -2.47 -7.42
C HIS A 78 14.11 -1.72 -6.35
N GLU A 79 13.57 -0.67 -5.76
CA GLU A 79 14.25 0.12 -4.74
C GLU A 79 14.43 -0.68 -3.43
N SER A 80 15.60 -0.49 -2.79
CA SER A 80 16.05 -1.29 -1.65
C SER A 80 16.17 -0.51 -0.33
N SER A 81 15.49 0.63 -0.22
CA SER A 81 15.44 1.43 0.99
C SER A 81 14.12 2.19 1.13
N MET A 82 13.83 2.68 2.33
CA MET A 82 12.82 3.70 2.57
C MET A 82 13.37 4.82 3.44
N ASN A 83 12.90 6.05 3.22
CA ASN A 83 13.35 7.23 3.93
C ASN A 83 12.25 7.82 4.83
N TYR A 84 12.48 7.79 6.14
CA TYR A 84 11.60 8.37 7.17
C TYR A 84 12.19 9.62 7.81
N GLY A 85 12.94 10.42 7.03
CA GLY A 85 13.46 11.72 7.45
C GLY A 85 14.79 11.67 8.19
N LYS A 86 15.28 10.47 8.48
CA LYS A 86 16.59 10.21 9.13
C LYS A 86 17.62 9.60 8.18
N GLY A 87 17.34 9.64 6.88
CA GLY A 87 18.13 8.97 5.84
C GLY A 87 17.49 7.66 5.38
N GLU A 88 18.18 7.00 4.45
CA GLU A 88 17.76 5.73 3.85
C GLU A 88 17.90 4.58 4.85
N VAL A 89 16.80 3.87 5.09
CA VAL A 89 16.76 2.65 5.90
C VAL A 89 16.61 1.45 4.96
N PRO A 90 17.44 0.40 5.07
CA PRO A 90 17.31 -0.79 4.23
C PRO A 90 15.90 -1.39 4.29
N TRP A 91 15.28 -1.57 3.14
CA TRP A 91 13.94 -2.12 3.03
C TRP A 91 13.69 -2.71 1.64
N SER A 92 12.93 -3.79 1.53
CA SER A 92 12.64 -4.40 0.23
C SER A 92 11.17 -4.76 0.10
N GLU A 93 10.55 -4.26 -0.97
CA GLU A 93 9.17 -4.61 -1.35
C GLU A 93 9.08 -6.08 -1.73
N HIS A 94 10.02 -6.56 -2.54
CA HIS A 94 10.07 -7.96 -2.97
C HIS A 94 10.17 -8.93 -1.79
N GLU A 95 11.06 -8.68 -0.83
CA GLU A 95 11.17 -9.55 0.35
C GLU A 95 9.91 -9.47 1.23
N THR A 96 9.34 -8.28 1.41
CA THR A 96 8.10 -8.10 2.16
C THR A 96 6.93 -8.87 1.52
N VAL A 97 6.80 -8.84 0.20
CA VAL A 97 5.79 -9.60 -0.55
C VAL A 97 6.01 -11.11 -0.41
N LYS A 98 7.24 -11.59 -0.55
CA LYS A 98 7.58 -13.02 -0.34
C LYS A 98 7.20 -13.50 1.05
N GLU A 99 7.51 -12.70 2.09
CA GLU A 99 7.14 -13.01 3.47
C GLU A 99 5.62 -13.11 3.64
N ALA A 100 4.87 -12.13 3.13
CA ALA A 100 3.41 -12.09 3.21
C ALA A 100 2.76 -13.28 2.49
N LEU A 101 3.22 -13.62 1.28
CA LEU A 101 2.75 -14.78 0.52
C LEU A 101 3.04 -16.09 1.26
N LYS A 102 4.25 -16.26 1.80
CA LYS A 102 4.61 -17.45 2.59
C LYS A 102 3.71 -17.60 3.81
N LYS A 103 3.44 -16.50 4.53
CA LYS A 103 2.53 -16.50 5.68
C LYS A 103 1.11 -16.94 5.25
N LYS A 104 0.56 -16.34 4.19
CA LYS A 104 -0.78 -16.68 3.70
C LYS A 104 -0.90 -18.16 3.31
N LEU A 105 0.05 -18.66 2.53
CA LEU A 105 0.07 -20.06 2.08
C LEU A 105 0.20 -21.05 3.23
N ASN A 106 0.88 -20.68 4.32
CA ASN A 106 0.98 -21.52 5.51
C ASN A 106 -0.30 -21.50 6.35
N SER A 107 -0.99 -20.36 6.42
CA SER A 107 -2.28 -20.26 7.10
C SER A 107 -3.39 -21.05 6.38
N SER A 108 -3.37 -21.11 5.04
CA SER A 108 -4.35 -21.88 4.25
C SER A 108 -4.12 -23.41 4.27
N LYS A 109 -3.02 -23.88 4.85
CA LYS A 109 -2.71 -25.32 5.01
C LYS A 109 -3.14 -25.89 6.35
N LYS A 110 -3.60 -25.05 7.28
CA LYS A 110 -4.21 -25.45 8.55
C LYS A 110 -5.72 -25.49 8.39
#